data_AF-M6QBE3-F1
#
_entry.id   AF-M6QBE3-F1
#
_cell.length_a   1.000
_cell.length_b   1.000
_cell.length_c   1.000
_cell.angle_alpha   90.00
_cell.angle_beta   90.00
_cell.angle_gamma   90.00
#
_symmetry.space_group_name_H-M   'P 1'
#
loop_
_entity.id
_entity.type
_entity.pdbx_description
1 polymer ?
#
loop_
_entity_poly.entity_id
_entity_poly.type
_entity_poly.pdbx_seq_one_letter_code
_entity_poly.pdbx_strand_id
1 'polypeptide(L)' 'MTEAQRASVTREVEKDVVRYNIIIPNDEANIHLILDEAKFLSLVEAIGFFARESKEKMDV' A
#
# COMPACT_ATOMS: atom_id res chain seq x y z
N MET A 1 -7.98 -15.44 0.48
CA MET A 1 -8.39 -14.17 1.12
C MET A 1 -9.84 -13.92 0.74
N THR A 2 -10.74 -13.87 1.70
CA THR A 2 -12.08 -13.33 1.46
C THR A 2 -11.95 -11.84 1.15
N GLU A 3 -12.89 -11.28 0.40
CA GLU A 3 -12.86 -9.89 -0.08
C GLU A 3 -12.71 -8.87 1.07
N ALA A 4 -13.06 -9.28 2.30
CA ALA A 4 -13.01 -8.51 3.55
C ALA A 4 -11.60 -8.18 4.08
N GLN A 5 -10.53 -8.77 3.55
CA GLN A 5 -9.14 -8.55 4.05
C GLN A 5 -8.24 -7.78 3.08
N ARG A 6 -8.80 -7.12 2.06
CA ARG A 6 -8.00 -6.31 1.13
C ARG A 6 -7.58 -5.00 1.78
N ALA A 7 -6.31 -4.63 1.59
CA ALA A 7 -5.85 -3.29 1.91
C ALA A 7 -6.61 -2.25 1.07
N SER A 8 -6.97 -1.11 1.68
CA SER A 8 -7.59 0.02 1.00
C SER A 8 -6.66 1.22 1.00
N VAL A 9 -6.76 2.04 -0.06
CA VAL A 9 -5.97 3.27 -0.21
C VAL A 9 -6.91 4.39 -0.61
N THR A 10 -6.88 5.50 0.12
CA THR A 10 -7.64 6.72 -0.19
C THR A 10 -6.69 7.89 -0.37
N ARG A 11 -6.91 8.70 -1.41
CA ARG A 11 -6.15 9.91 -1.68
C ARG A 11 -6.92 11.12 -1.17
N GLU A 12 -6.29 11.92 -0.33
CA GLU A 12 -6.83 13.16 0.23
C GLU A 12 -6.00 14.34 -0.28
N VAL A 13 -6.69 15.43 -0.63
CA VAL A 13 -6.06 16.67 -1.08
C VAL A 13 -6.61 17.81 -0.24
N GLU A 14 -5.76 18.44 0.55
CA GLU A 14 -6.12 19.57 1.39
C GLU A 14 -5.08 20.67 1.26
N LYS A 15 -5.49 21.89 0.87
CA LYS A 15 -4.62 23.07 0.77
C LYS A 15 -3.30 22.79 0.03
N ASP A 16 -3.40 22.21 -1.17
CA ASP A 16 -2.26 21.81 -2.03
C ASP A 16 -1.33 20.73 -1.45
N VAL A 17 -1.70 20.11 -0.33
CA VAL A 17 -1.01 18.94 0.23
C VAL A 17 -1.77 17.68 -0.14
N VAL A 18 -1.09 16.76 -0.83
CA VAL A 18 -1.61 15.42 -1.16
C VAL A 18 -1.15 14.42 -0.10
N ARG A 19 -2.10 13.65 0.43
CA ARG A 19 -1.85 12.54 1.37
C ARG A 19 -2.55 11.28 0.91
N TYR A 20 -1.96 10.15 1.24
CA TYR A 20 -2.49 8.83 0.97
C TYR A 20 -2.71 8.10 2.30
N ASN A 21 -3.96 7.75 2.58
CA ASN A 21 -4.36 6.95 3.73
C ASN A 21 -4.50 5.50 3.30
N ILE A 22 -3.67 4.63 3.85
CA ILE A 22 -3.67 3.19 3.58
C ILE A 22 -4.18 2.48 4.83
N ILE A 23 -5.14 1.57 4.67
CA ILE A 23 -5.66 0.71 5.73
C ILE A 23 -5.40 -0.74 5.34
N ILE A 24 -4.67 -1.47 6.16
CA ILE A 24 -4.42 -2.91 5.97
C ILE A 24 -5.18 -3.65 7.08
N PRO A 25 -6.25 -4.39 6.74
CA PRO A 25 -6.95 -5.21 7.72
C PRO A 25 -6.03 -6.25 8.35
N ASN A 26 -6.13 -6.43 9.65
CA ASN A 26 -5.42 -7.46 10.40
C ASN A 26 -6.30 -7.94 11.57
N ASP A 27 -6.19 -9.21 11.92
CA ASP A 27 -7.19 -9.90 12.74
C ASP A 27 -7.30 -9.33 14.18
N GLU A 28 -6.21 -8.73 14.68
CA GLU A 28 -6.18 -8.10 16.01
C GLU A 28 -6.40 -6.59 15.95
N ALA A 29 -5.74 -5.91 15.01
CA ALA A 29 -5.85 -4.47 14.80
C ALA A 29 -5.37 -4.06 13.42
N ASN A 30 -6.14 -3.22 12.73
CA ASN A 30 -5.79 -2.69 11.41
C ASN A 30 -4.50 -1.84 11.48
N ILE A 31 -3.70 -1.93 10.42
CA ILE A 31 -2.55 -1.04 10.24
C ILE A 31 -3.03 0.18 9.44
N HIS A 32 -2.75 1.38 9.97
CA HIS A 32 -3.04 2.65 9.31
C HIS A 32 -1.74 3.37 8.96
N LEU A 33 -1.58 3.74 7.69
CA LEU A 33 -0.45 4.54 7.22
C LEU A 33 -0.96 5.81 6.55
N ILE A 34 -0.40 6.95 6.92
CA ILE A 34 -0.66 8.24 6.28
C ILE A 34 0.66 8.72 5.68
N LEU A 35 0.71 8.77 4.36
CA LEU A 35 1.93 9.12 3.62
C LEU A 35 1.70 10.36 2.78
N ASP A 36 2.72 11.21 2.68
CA ASP A 36 2.76 12.18 1.59
C ASP A 36 2.98 11.47 0.24
N GLU A 37 2.76 12.20 -0.84
CA GLU A 37 2.85 11.66 -2.20
C GLU A 37 4.21 11.01 -2.52
N ALA A 38 5.32 11.64 -2.12
CA ALA A 38 6.65 11.12 -2.38
C ALA A 38 6.90 9.78 -1.66
N LYS A 39 6.52 9.68 -0.38
CA LYS A 39 6.64 8.43 0.40
C LYS A 39 5.70 7.35 -0.12
N PHE A 40 4.48 7.72 -0.53
CA PHE A 40 3.52 6.78 -1.11
C PHE A 40 4.05 6.15 -2.40
N LEU A 41 4.57 6.96 -3.33
CA LEU A 41 5.13 6.47 -4.58
C LEU A 41 6.33 5.54 -4.33
N SER A 42 7.21 5.91 -3.41
CA SER A 42 8.35 5.06 -3.01
C SER A 42 7.89 3.70 -2.46
N LEU A 43 6.82 3.66 -1.66
CA LEU A 43 6.24 2.41 -1.15
C LEU A 43 5.68 1.54 -2.28
N VAL A 44 4.93 2.13 -3.22
CA VAL A 44 4.36 1.41 -4.38
C VAL A 44 5.47 0.81 -5.24
N GLU A 45 6.53 1.56 -5.50
CA GLU A 45 7.69 1.07 -6.26
C GLU A 45 8.38 -0.10 -5.57
N ALA A 46 8.61 0.00 -4.25
CA ALA A 46 9.24 -1.07 -3.48
C ALA A 46 8.41 -2.36 -3.49
N ILE A 47 7.09 -2.26 -3.28
CA ILE A 47 6.18 -3.41 -3.34
C ILE A 47 6.15 -4.00 -4.76
N GLY A 48 6.07 -3.15 -5.79
CA GLY A 48 6.04 -3.58 -7.19
C GLY A 48 7.36 -4.23 -7.64
N PHE A 49 8.50 -3.75 -7.15
CA PHE A 49 9.80 -4.38 -7.34
C PHE A 49 9.83 -5.78 -6.71
N PHE A 50 9.47 -5.89 -5.44
CA PHE A 50 9.43 -7.17 -4.73
C PHE A 50 8.48 -8.17 -5.38
N ALA A 51 7.30 -7.73 -5.83
CA ALA A 51 6.32 -8.58 -6.49
C ALA A 51 6.83 -9.14 -7.83
N ARG A 52 7.63 -8.36 -8.57
CA ARG A 52 8.28 -8.83 -9.81
C ARG A 52 9.37 -9.86 -9.51
N GLU A 53 10.29 -9.55 -8.60
CA GLU A 53 11.34 -10.49 -8.18
C GLU A 53 10.76 -11.80 -7.65
N SER A 54 9.67 -11.75 -6.90
CA SER A 54 9.04 -12.94 -6.32
C SER A 54 8.42 -13.85 -7.37
N LYS A 55 7.86 -13.29 -8.45
CA LYS A 55 7.33 -14.08 -9.58
C LYS A 55 8.46 -14.76 -10.35
N GLU A 56 9.53 -14.03 -10.64
CA GLU A 56 10.69 -14.57 -11.34
C GLU A 56 11.38 -15.71 -10.57
N LYS A 57 11.35 -15.69 -9.24
CA LYS A 57 11.89 -16.76 -8.39
C LYS A 57 10.94 -17.96 -8.19
N MET A 58 9.66 -17.83 -8.55
CA MET A 58 8.68 -18.93 -8.46
C MET A 58 8.54 -19.72 -9.77
N ASP A 59 8.92 -19.13 -10.90
CA ASP A 59 8.94 -19.79 -12.22
C ASP A 59 10.27 -20.55 -12.51
N VAL A 60 11.13 -20.75 -11.50
CA VAL A 60 12.39 -21.51 -11.58
C VAL A 60 12.36 -22.72 -10.66
#